data_AF-A0A9D9U2X2-F1
#
_entry.id   AF-A0A9D9U2X2-F1
#
_cell.length_a   1.000
_cell.length_b   1.000
_cell.length_c   1.000
_cell.angle_alpha   90.00
_cell.angle_beta   90.00
_cell.angle_gamma   90.00
#
_symmetry.space_group_name_H-M   'P 1'
#
loop_
_entity.id
_entity.type
_entity.pdbx_description
1 polymer ?
#
loop_
_entity_poly.entity_id
_entity_poly.type
_entity_poly.pdbx_seq_one_letter_code
_entity_poly.pdbx_strand_id
1 'polypeptide(L)'
;MTIRLGVVMDPIAGLNYKKDSTLALLWAAQDRGWELHYLEQQDLFLRDGNARANTRGLRVHRDAARWFELGEPRELALGELDVVLMRKDPPFNNEYIYSTYILEAGARDGCLVINDPQSLRDCNEKLFATRFPQCCPPLLVSRNAAQLREFQREHGDVIFKPLDSMGGTLIFRVRDGDPNISVILETLTANGATTIMAQRYIPAIVDGDKRILMIDGEPAPYALARIPAAGETRGNLAAGGTGEARALSERDRWICDEVGPALRARGLVFVGLDVIGDYLTEINVTSPTCIREIDKAHGLDIGASVIAAIDARLGR
;
A
#
# COMPACT_ATOMS: atom_id res chain seq x y z
N MET A 1 -14.91 -27.40 0.40
CA MET A 1 -13.46 -27.57 0.68
C MET A 1 -12.99 -26.36 1.44
N THR A 2 -12.10 -26.50 2.41
CA THR A 2 -11.55 -25.36 3.15
C THR A 2 -10.58 -24.58 2.25
N ILE A 3 -10.72 -23.25 2.22
CA ILE A 3 -9.82 -22.39 1.44
C ILE A 3 -8.46 -22.32 2.12
N ARG A 4 -7.37 -22.45 1.34
CA ARG A 4 -5.99 -22.29 1.81
C ARG A 4 -5.42 -20.94 1.40
N LEU A 5 -5.13 -20.10 2.40
CA LEU A 5 -4.57 -18.77 2.21
C LEU A 5 -3.12 -18.72 2.66
N GLY A 6 -2.22 -18.35 1.75
CA GLY A 6 -0.87 -17.90 2.09
C GLY A 6 -0.83 -16.40 2.38
N VAL A 7 0.06 -15.97 3.27
CA VAL A 7 0.41 -14.56 3.45
C VAL A 7 1.92 -14.39 3.38
N VAL A 8 2.38 -13.59 2.43
CA VAL A 8 3.78 -13.15 2.34
C VAL A 8 3.87 -11.80 3.03
N MET A 9 4.61 -11.70 4.12
CA MET A 9 4.69 -10.47 4.92
C MET A 9 6.05 -10.31 5.61
N ASP A 10 6.27 -9.13 6.19
CA ASP A 10 7.35 -8.91 7.14
C ASP A 10 7.16 -9.76 8.41
N PRO A 11 8.23 -9.99 9.23
CA PRO A 11 8.18 -10.88 10.38
C PRO A 11 6.97 -10.64 11.30
N ILE A 12 6.07 -11.63 11.41
CA ILE A 12 4.82 -11.51 12.18
C ILE A 12 5.04 -11.20 13.67
N ALA A 13 6.21 -11.59 14.20
CA ALA A 13 6.63 -11.30 15.56
C ALA A 13 6.92 -9.81 15.81
N GLY A 14 7.24 -9.04 14.77
CA GLY A 14 7.59 -7.62 14.86
C GLY A 14 6.40 -6.67 14.67
N LEU A 15 5.20 -7.18 14.39
CA LEU A 15 4.05 -6.35 14.05
C LEU A 15 3.55 -5.52 15.23
N ASN A 16 2.95 -4.38 14.92
CA ASN A 16 2.16 -3.63 15.89
C ASN A 16 0.74 -4.20 15.97
N TYR A 17 0.49 -5.09 16.94
CA TYR A 17 -0.81 -5.74 17.17
C TYR A 17 -2.03 -4.81 17.08
N LYS A 18 -1.91 -3.57 17.56
CA LYS A 18 -3.03 -2.62 17.61
C LYS A 18 -3.35 -1.99 16.24
N LYS A 19 -2.38 -1.91 15.34
CA LYS A 19 -2.47 -1.15 14.08
C LYS A 19 -2.38 -2.01 12.83
N ASP A 20 -1.87 -3.23 12.95
CA ASP A 20 -1.58 -4.06 11.78
C ASP A 20 -2.85 -4.49 11.04
N SER A 21 -2.91 -4.14 9.75
CA SER A 21 -4.04 -4.47 8.88
C SER A 21 -3.97 -5.90 8.37
N THR A 22 -2.78 -6.49 8.26
CA THR A 22 -2.61 -7.89 7.86
C THR A 22 -3.22 -8.83 8.91
N LEU A 23 -3.06 -8.54 10.21
CA LEU A 23 -3.76 -9.26 11.29
C LEU A 23 -5.29 -9.20 11.14
N ALA A 24 -5.85 -8.05 10.74
CA ALA A 24 -7.30 -7.93 10.51
C ALA A 24 -7.77 -8.85 9.38
N LEU A 25 -7.02 -8.93 8.27
CA LEU A 25 -7.30 -9.84 7.16
C LEU A 25 -7.20 -11.31 7.60
N LEU A 26 -6.16 -11.66 8.37
CA LEU A 26 -5.94 -13.02 8.85
C LEU A 26 -7.01 -13.47 9.84
N TRP A 27 -7.47 -12.60 10.75
CA TRP A 27 -8.60 -12.91 11.62
C TRP A 27 -9.88 -13.13 10.80
N ALA A 28 -10.16 -12.27 9.83
CA ALA A 28 -11.36 -12.39 8.99
C ALA A 28 -11.36 -13.66 8.12
N ALA A 29 -10.19 -14.13 7.68
CA ALA A 29 -10.03 -15.40 6.98
C ALA A 29 -10.17 -16.59 7.93
N GLN A 30 -9.55 -16.54 9.11
CA GLN A 30 -9.65 -17.61 10.11
C GLN A 30 -11.07 -17.77 10.66
N ASP A 31 -11.80 -16.67 10.86
CA ASP A 31 -13.21 -16.70 11.32
C ASP A 31 -14.13 -17.35 10.28
N ARG A 32 -13.75 -17.34 8.99
CA ARG A 32 -14.40 -18.10 7.91
C ARG A 32 -13.93 -19.55 7.79
N GLY A 33 -13.03 -19.98 8.68
CA GLY A 33 -12.48 -21.33 8.72
C GLY A 33 -11.42 -21.60 7.65
N TRP A 34 -10.81 -20.57 7.05
CA TRP A 34 -9.72 -20.75 6.08
C TRP A 34 -8.45 -21.29 6.77
N GLU A 35 -7.71 -22.14 6.08
CA GLU A 35 -6.38 -22.63 6.53
C GLU A 35 -5.34 -21.55 6.17
N LEU A 36 -4.57 -21.09 7.17
CA LEU A 36 -3.59 -20.02 6.97
C LEU A 36 -2.16 -20.59 6.88
N HIS A 37 -1.39 -20.06 5.93
CA HIS A 37 0.02 -20.34 5.71
C HIS A 37 0.82 -19.05 5.83
N TYR A 38 1.80 -19.03 6.72
CA TYR A 38 2.72 -17.92 6.89
C TYR A 38 3.96 -18.09 6.01
N LEU A 39 4.36 -17.00 5.35
CA LEU A 39 5.55 -16.89 4.53
C LEU A 39 6.24 -15.54 4.78
N GLU A 40 7.56 -15.55 4.86
CA GLU A 40 8.40 -14.37 4.64
C GLU A 40 8.90 -14.36 3.19
N GLN A 41 9.47 -13.23 2.75
CA GLN A 41 9.96 -13.08 1.38
C GLN A 41 10.99 -14.15 1.00
N GLN A 42 11.89 -14.49 1.93
CA GLN A 42 12.95 -15.49 1.73
C GLN A 42 12.43 -16.93 1.61
N ASP A 43 11.17 -17.19 1.99
CA ASP A 43 10.58 -18.52 1.92
C ASP A 43 10.10 -18.85 0.50
N LEU A 44 9.95 -17.85 -0.36
CA LEU A 44 9.55 -17.98 -1.75
C LEU A 44 10.73 -18.40 -2.63
N PHE A 45 10.54 -19.39 -3.49
CA PHE A 45 11.56 -19.77 -4.47
C PHE A 45 10.96 -20.39 -5.73
N LEU A 46 11.75 -20.37 -6.81
CA LEU A 46 11.46 -21.11 -8.05
C LEU A 46 12.39 -22.31 -8.14
N ARG A 47 11.82 -23.49 -8.40
CA ARG A 47 12.58 -24.70 -8.75
C ARG A 47 12.14 -25.14 -10.13
N ASP A 48 13.04 -24.99 -11.12
CA ASP A 48 12.81 -25.37 -12.52
C ASP A 48 11.49 -24.80 -13.11
N GLY A 49 11.16 -23.55 -12.75
CA GLY A 49 9.95 -22.86 -13.19
C GLY A 49 8.71 -23.09 -12.32
N ASN A 50 8.75 -24.04 -11.38
CA ASN A 50 7.67 -24.28 -10.41
C ASN A 50 7.84 -23.36 -9.20
N ALA A 51 6.80 -22.57 -8.89
CA ALA A 51 6.81 -21.69 -7.74
C ALA A 51 6.48 -22.44 -6.46
N ARG A 52 7.38 -22.37 -5.49
CA ARG A 52 7.28 -23.11 -4.23
C ARG A 52 7.56 -22.20 -3.05
N ALA A 53 7.19 -22.68 -1.87
CA ALA A 53 7.55 -22.00 -0.64
C ALA A 53 7.76 -22.93 0.55
N ASN A 54 8.61 -22.50 1.47
CA ASN A 54 8.74 -23.06 2.81
C ASN A 54 7.75 -22.38 3.76
N THR A 55 6.54 -22.93 3.85
CA THR A 55 5.46 -22.32 4.64
C THR A 55 5.41 -22.86 6.05
N ARG A 56 4.79 -22.11 6.96
CA ARG A 56 4.37 -22.62 8.28
C ARG A 56 2.86 -22.49 8.41
N GLY A 57 2.20 -23.49 9.00
CA GLY A 57 0.80 -23.34 9.38
C GLY A 57 0.65 -22.19 10.38
N LEU A 58 -0.35 -21.33 10.20
CA LEU A 58 -0.55 -20.13 11.00
C LEU A 58 -1.88 -20.19 11.75
N ARG A 59 -1.86 -19.85 13.03
CA ARG A 59 -3.06 -19.45 13.78
C ARG A 59 -2.85 -18.03 14.29
N VAL A 60 -3.91 -17.23 14.23
CA VAL A 60 -3.90 -15.86 14.74
C VAL A 60 -4.92 -15.69 15.85
N HIS A 61 -4.57 -14.87 16.85
CA HIS A 61 -5.42 -14.67 18.03
C HIS A 61 -5.66 -13.19 18.26
N ARG A 62 -6.84 -12.88 18.79
CA ARG A 62 -7.17 -11.54 19.28
C ARG A 62 -6.61 -11.35 20.70
N ASP A 63 -5.32 -11.62 20.87
CA ASP A 63 -4.57 -11.51 22.13
C ASP A 63 -3.25 -10.76 21.89
N ALA A 64 -3.07 -9.63 22.58
CA ALA A 64 -1.87 -8.81 22.45
C ALA A 64 -0.60 -9.44 23.06
N ALA A 65 -0.70 -10.49 23.87
CA ALA A 65 0.45 -11.22 24.41
C ALA A 65 0.85 -12.41 23.53
N ARG A 66 -0.08 -12.91 22.71
CA ARG A 66 0.11 -14.11 21.88
C ARG A 66 -0.75 -14.01 20.62
N TRP A 67 -0.42 -13.09 19.73
CA TRP A 67 -1.26 -12.82 18.55
C TRP A 67 -1.10 -13.84 17.41
N PHE A 68 -0.11 -14.73 17.50
CA PHE A 68 0.13 -15.74 16.49
C PHE A 68 0.74 -17.02 17.08
N GLU A 69 0.55 -18.13 16.36
CA GLU A 69 1.23 -19.40 16.55
C GLU A 69 1.66 -19.94 15.19
N LEU A 70 2.91 -20.42 15.10
CA LEU A 70 3.44 -21.05 13.90
C LEU A 70 3.61 -22.55 14.13
N GLY A 71 3.17 -23.34 13.17
CA GLY A 71 3.45 -24.77 13.12
C GLY A 71 4.83 -25.08 12.53
N GLU A 72 5.08 -26.37 12.32
CA GLU A 72 6.29 -26.86 11.68
C GLU A 72 6.39 -26.37 10.21
N PRO A 73 7.62 -26.11 9.73
CA PRO A 73 7.84 -25.73 8.34
C PRO A 73 7.52 -26.90 7.40
N ARG A 74 6.85 -26.59 6.28
CA ARG A 74 6.63 -27.52 5.17
C ARG A 74 6.84 -26.84 3.82
N GLU A 75 7.48 -27.54 2.91
CA GLU A 75 7.56 -27.14 1.51
C GLU A 75 6.24 -27.49 0.79
N LEU A 76 5.70 -26.56 0.01
CA LEU A 76 4.56 -26.79 -0.89
C LEU A 76 4.75 -26.04 -2.22
N ALA A 77 4.06 -26.48 -3.27
CA ALA A 77 3.94 -25.67 -4.49
C ALA A 77 2.89 -24.57 -4.27
N LEU A 78 3.14 -23.35 -4.73
CA LEU A 78 2.21 -22.22 -4.52
C LEU A 78 0.83 -22.50 -5.14
N GLY A 79 0.75 -23.26 -6.22
CA GLY A 79 -0.53 -23.71 -6.81
C GLY A 79 -1.37 -24.64 -5.91
N GLU A 80 -0.83 -25.14 -4.79
CA GLU A 80 -1.59 -25.86 -3.77
C GLU A 80 -2.36 -24.93 -2.82
N LEU A 81 -2.07 -23.64 -2.85
CA LEU A 81 -2.81 -22.59 -2.17
C LEU A 81 -3.90 -22.06 -3.11
N ASP A 82 -5.06 -21.74 -2.54
CA ASP A 82 -6.14 -21.12 -3.31
C ASP A 82 -5.86 -19.64 -3.53
N VAL A 83 -5.27 -18.98 -2.51
CA VAL A 83 -4.92 -17.56 -2.56
C VAL A 83 -3.64 -17.25 -1.78
N VAL A 84 -2.87 -16.28 -2.25
CA VAL A 84 -1.75 -15.66 -1.53
C VAL A 84 -1.98 -14.15 -1.40
N LEU A 85 -1.91 -13.64 -0.17
CA LEU A 85 -1.84 -12.21 0.11
C LEU A 85 -0.37 -11.76 0.08
N MET A 86 -0.01 -10.90 -0.87
CA MET A 86 1.28 -10.20 -0.88
C MET A 86 1.18 -8.94 -0.01
N ARG A 87 1.61 -9.05 1.23
CA ARG A 87 1.53 -8.03 2.29
C ARG A 87 2.91 -7.59 2.81
N LYS A 88 3.96 -7.84 2.02
CA LYS A 88 5.30 -7.32 2.30
C LYS A 88 5.28 -5.79 2.19
N ASP A 89 5.83 -5.10 3.18
CA ASP A 89 5.95 -3.65 3.13
C ASP A 89 7.03 -3.23 2.10
N PRO A 90 6.88 -2.08 1.43
CA PRO A 90 7.94 -1.45 0.65
C PRO A 90 9.26 -1.28 1.44
N PRO A 91 10.39 -0.99 0.77
CA PRO A 91 10.51 -0.38 -0.54
C PRO A 91 10.18 -1.32 -1.71
N PHE A 92 9.67 -0.74 -2.79
CA PHE A 92 9.49 -1.45 -4.06
C PHE A 92 10.84 -1.53 -4.79
N ASN A 93 11.65 -2.50 -4.40
CA ASN A 93 13.01 -2.72 -4.92
C ASN A 93 13.07 -3.98 -5.81
N ASN A 94 14.26 -4.35 -6.26
CA ASN A 94 14.46 -5.55 -7.08
C ASN A 94 14.00 -6.84 -6.40
N GLU A 95 14.16 -6.98 -5.08
CA GLU A 95 13.69 -8.18 -4.36
C GLU A 95 12.16 -8.26 -4.34
N TYR A 96 11.48 -7.11 -4.18
CA TYR A 96 10.02 -7.05 -4.33
C TYR A 96 9.62 -7.50 -5.75
N ILE A 97 10.30 -6.98 -6.78
CA ILE A 97 10.07 -7.37 -8.18
C ILE A 97 10.29 -8.88 -8.38
N TYR A 98 11.40 -9.46 -7.88
CA TYR A 98 11.67 -10.89 -8.01
C TYR A 98 10.60 -11.73 -7.32
N SER A 99 10.12 -11.29 -6.16
CA SER A 99 8.99 -11.93 -5.47
C SER A 99 7.74 -11.94 -6.34
N THR A 100 7.45 -10.84 -7.05
CA THR A 100 6.30 -10.81 -7.98
C THR A 100 6.44 -11.84 -9.12
N TYR A 101 7.64 -12.11 -9.64
CA TYR A 101 7.82 -13.13 -10.67
C TYR A 101 7.60 -14.55 -10.15
N ILE A 102 8.01 -14.83 -8.91
CA ILE A 102 7.75 -16.12 -8.25
C ILE A 102 6.25 -16.29 -8.01
N LEU A 103 5.59 -15.26 -7.48
CA LEU A 103 4.14 -15.26 -7.24
C LEU A 103 3.34 -15.38 -8.54
N GLU A 104 3.77 -14.73 -9.62
CA GLU A 104 3.16 -14.84 -10.94
C GLU A 104 3.28 -16.25 -11.52
N ALA A 105 4.39 -16.95 -11.24
CA ALA A 105 4.51 -18.36 -11.58
C ALA A 105 3.52 -19.23 -10.80
N GLY A 106 3.33 -18.97 -9.49
CA GLY A 106 2.27 -19.62 -8.72
C GLY A 106 0.87 -19.31 -9.24
N ALA A 107 0.64 -18.09 -9.74
CA ALA A 107 -0.63 -17.69 -10.33
C ALA A 107 -0.96 -18.45 -11.63
N ARG A 108 0.05 -18.72 -12.47
CA ARG A 108 -0.11 -19.59 -13.65
C ARG A 108 -0.51 -21.01 -13.29
N ASP A 109 -0.13 -21.46 -12.10
CA ASP A 109 -0.47 -22.80 -11.58
C ASP A 109 -1.81 -22.83 -10.80
N GLY A 110 -2.58 -21.73 -10.81
CA GLY A 110 -3.94 -21.67 -10.29
C GLY A 110 -4.12 -20.94 -8.95
N CYS A 111 -3.05 -20.45 -8.32
CA CYS A 111 -3.15 -19.66 -7.09
C CYS A 111 -3.60 -18.22 -7.38
N LEU A 112 -4.67 -17.74 -6.77
CA LEU A 112 -4.99 -16.31 -6.83
C LEU A 112 -3.94 -15.52 -6.03
N VAL A 113 -3.38 -14.43 -6.57
CA VAL A 113 -2.46 -13.57 -5.81
C VAL A 113 -3.06 -12.18 -5.63
N ILE A 114 -3.08 -11.70 -4.40
CA ILE A 114 -3.69 -10.43 -4.00
C ILE A 114 -2.62 -9.49 -3.45
N ASN A 115 -2.28 -8.39 -4.10
CA ASN A 115 -2.76 -7.95 -5.43
C ASN A 115 -2.03 -8.66 -6.59
N ASP A 116 -2.56 -8.52 -7.81
CA ASP A 116 -1.99 -9.10 -9.03
C ASP A 116 -0.49 -8.77 -9.21
N PRO A 117 0.40 -9.78 -9.38
CA PRO A 117 1.85 -9.55 -9.40
C PRO A 117 2.34 -8.68 -10.56
N GLN A 118 1.72 -8.78 -11.73
CA GLN A 118 2.06 -7.92 -12.86
C GLN A 118 1.68 -6.47 -12.54
N SER A 119 0.48 -6.27 -12.03
CA SER A 119 -0.04 -4.95 -11.70
C SER A 119 0.74 -4.29 -10.56
N LEU A 120 1.27 -5.05 -9.61
CA LEU A 120 2.23 -4.53 -8.62
C LEU A 120 3.48 -3.93 -9.26
N ARG A 121 3.98 -4.49 -10.37
CA ARG A 121 5.10 -3.92 -11.13
C ARG A 121 4.70 -2.73 -12.00
N ASP A 122 3.52 -2.79 -12.58
CA ASP A 122 3.03 -1.76 -13.50
C ASP A 122 2.54 -0.49 -12.76
N CYS A 123 2.11 -0.63 -11.50
CA CYS A 123 1.42 0.40 -10.74
C CYS A 123 2.25 0.92 -9.55
N ASN A 124 3.40 1.54 -9.83
CA ASN A 124 4.17 2.24 -8.79
C ASN A 124 3.29 3.28 -8.06
N GLU A 125 3.37 3.34 -6.74
CA GLU A 125 2.37 4.04 -5.91
C GLU A 125 2.25 5.55 -6.19
N LYS A 126 3.33 6.19 -6.67
CA LYS A 126 3.34 7.61 -7.03
C LYS A 126 3.06 7.81 -8.52
N LEU A 127 3.71 7.04 -9.39
CA LEU A 127 3.53 7.16 -10.84
C LEU A 127 2.13 6.73 -11.30
N PHE A 128 1.51 5.76 -10.62
CA PHE A 128 0.19 5.27 -11.01
C PHE A 128 -0.89 6.33 -10.83
N ALA A 129 -0.78 7.18 -9.80
CA ALA A 129 -1.66 8.33 -9.61
C ALA A 129 -1.70 9.26 -10.84
N THR A 130 -0.56 9.41 -11.56
CA THR A 130 -0.47 10.25 -12.77
C THR A 130 -1.33 9.79 -13.94
N ARG A 131 -1.87 8.55 -13.89
CA ARG A 131 -2.88 8.08 -14.85
C ARG A 131 -4.24 8.75 -14.66
N PHE A 132 -4.43 9.48 -13.56
CA PHE A 132 -5.63 10.23 -13.21
C PHE A 132 -5.27 11.71 -13.03
N PRO A 133 -4.79 12.41 -14.09
CA PRO A 133 -4.36 13.80 -13.98
C PRO A 133 -5.48 14.74 -13.48
N GLN A 134 -6.74 14.41 -13.76
CA GLN A 134 -7.92 15.13 -13.26
C GLN A 134 -8.12 15.04 -11.73
N CYS A 135 -7.50 14.06 -11.09
CA CYS A 135 -7.52 13.87 -9.64
C CYS A 135 -6.28 14.44 -8.95
N CYS A 136 -5.16 14.57 -9.67
CA CYS A 136 -3.87 14.96 -9.10
C CYS A 136 -3.72 16.49 -9.00
N PRO A 137 -2.88 16.99 -8.07
CA PRO A 137 -2.41 18.37 -8.17
C PRO A 137 -1.37 18.48 -9.31
N PRO A 138 -0.99 19.70 -9.73
CA PRO A 138 0.16 19.88 -10.61
C PRO A 138 1.39 19.14 -10.07
N LEU A 139 2.04 18.38 -10.95
CA LEU A 139 3.22 17.58 -10.63
C LEU A 139 4.16 17.47 -11.83
N LEU A 140 5.41 17.15 -11.55
CA LEU A 140 6.46 16.83 -12.51
C LEU A 140 7.24 15.62 -12.01
N VAL A 141 7.56 14.68 -12.90
CA VAL A 141 8.49 13.58 -12.60
C VAL A 141 9.73 13.77 -13.45
N SER A 142 10.88 13.98 -12.80
CA SER A 142 12.15 14.19 -13.50
C SER A 142 13.34 13.91 -12.59
N ARG A 143 14.50 13.64 -13.21
CA ARG A 143 15.82 13.68 -12.57
C ARG A 143 16.63 14.92 -12.96
N ASN A 144 16.10 15.75 -13.85
CA ASN A 144 16.76 16.95 -14.34
C ASN A 144 16.52 18.13 -13.37
N ALA A 145 17.58 18.58 -12.71
CA ALA A 145 17.51 19.66 -11.74
C ALA A 145 16.99 21.00 -12.32
N ALA A 146 17.24 21.29 -13.61
CA ALA A 146 16.75 22.52 -14.23
C ALA A 146 15.22 22.52 -14.35
N GLN A 147 14.63 21.41 -14.79
CA GLN A 147 13.17 21.23 -14.86
C GLN A 147 12.54 21.27 -13.47
N LEU A 148 13.18 20.64 -12.47
CA LEU A 148 12.68 20.63 -11.09
C LEU A 148 12.70 22.04 -10.47
N ARG A 149 13.73 22.85 -10.75
CA ARG A 149 13.78 24.27 -10.34
C ARG A 149 12.77 25.12 -11.09
N GLU A 150 12.55 24.85 -12.37
CA GLU A 150 11.53 25.55 -13.16
C GLU A 150 10.14 25.31 -12.58
N PHE A 151 9.80 24.06 -12.30
CA PHE A 151 8.55 23.69 -11.63
C PHE A 151 8.40 24.36 -10.26
N GLN A 152 9.48 24.41 -9.46
CA GLN A 152 9.45 25.11 -8.17
C GLN A 152 9.22 26.61 -8.34
N ARG A 153 9.85 27.27 -9.32
CA ARG A 153 9.60 28.69 -9.61
C ARG A 153 8.18 28.95 -10.09
N GLU A 154 7.63 28.07 -10.93
CA GLU A 154 6.27 28.19 -11.46
C GLU A 154 5.22 28.13 -10.34
N HIS A 155 5.39 27.24 -9.38
CA HIS A 155 4.39 27.00 -8.33
C HIS A 155 4.69 27.67 -6.98
N GLY A 156 5.92 28.15 -6.75
CA GLY A 156 6.36 28.87 -5.55
C GLY A 156 6.46 28.02 -4.28
N ASP A 157 5.64 26.98 -4.11
CA ASP A 157 5.65 26.07 -2.96
C ASP A 157 5.39 24.63 -3.43
N VAL A 158 6.40 23.78 -3.30
CA VAL A 158 6.39 22.42 -3.83
C VAL A 158 6.87 21.40 -2.82
N ILE A 159 6.47 20.15 -3.04
CA ILE A 159 6.99 18.96 -2.39
C ILE A 159 7.88 18.22 -3.39
N PHE A 160 9.12 17.92 -3.00
CA PHE A 160 9.97 16.94 -3.67
C PHE A 160 9.98 15.63 -2.88
N LYS A 161 9.80 14.50 -3.57
CA LYS A 161 9.74 13.17 -2.95
C LYS A 161 10.30 12.05 -3.87
N PRO A 162 10.92 10.99 -3.32
CA PRO A 162 11.36 9.83 -4.08
C PRO A 162 10.17 9.02 -4.61
N LEU A 163 10.38 8.20 -5.64
CA LEU A 163 9.32 7.36 -6.25
C LEU A 163 9.13 5.99 -5.59
N ASP A 164 10.14 5.49 -4.86
CA ASP A 164 10.22 4.14 -4.30
C ASP A 164 10.06 4.08 -2.77
N SER A 165 10.02 5.24 -2.12
CA SER A 165 9.91 5.36 -0.66
C SER A 165 8.45 5.43 -0.17
N MET A 166 8.24 4.96 1.06
CA MET A 166 6.97 4.98 1.77
C MET A 166 7.05 5.77 3.09
N GLY A 167 5.89 6.03 3.71
CA GLY A 167 5.81 6.52 5.10
C GLY A 167 6.32 7.95 5.34
N GLY A 168 6.48 8.75 4.29
CA GLY A 168 6.97 10.12 4.42
C GLY A 168 8.49 10.25 4.50
N THR A 169 9.23 9.22 4.07
CA THR A 169 10.69 9.25 4.01
C THR A 169 11.16 10.20 2.90
N LEU A 170 12.12 11.06 3.19
CA LEU A 170 12.73 12.00 2.23
C LEU A 170 11.72 12.91 1.50
N ILE A 171 10.65 13.33 2.18
CA ILE A 171 9.72 14.35 1.68
C ILE A 171 10.23 15.73 2.10
N PHE A 172 10.47 16.60 1.12
CA PHE A 172 10.93 17.97 1.36
C PHE A 172 9.93 18.98 0.82
N ARG A 173 9.50 19.93 1.66
CA ARG A 173 8.80 21.12 1.20
C ARG A 173 9.81 22.21 0.87
N VAL A 174 9.72 22.76 -0.33
CA VAL A 174 10.59 23.82 -0.83
C VAL A 174 9.74 25.00 -1.25
N ARG A 175 9.90 26.12 -0.52
CA ARG A 175 9.22 27.39 -0.79
C ARG A 175 10.08 28.29 -1.67
N ASP A 176 9.50 29.37 -2.16
CA ASP A 176 10.22 30.41 -2.88
C ASP A 176 11.35 30.97 -2.02
N GLY A 177 12.53 31.10 -2.63
CA GLY A 177 13.76 31.53 -1.95
C GLY A 177 14.38 30.53 -0.97
N ASP A 178 13.95 29.27 -0.90
CA ASP A 178 14.56 28.27 0.00
C ASP A 178 16.05 28.06 -0.33
N PRO A 179 16.98 28.32 0.61
CA PRO A 179 18.41 28.25 0.35
C PRO A 179 18.90 26.80 0.11
N ASN A 180 18.10 25.80 0.46
CA ASN A 180 18.48 24.39 0.43
C ASN A 180 18.03 23.66 -0.84
N ILE A 181 17.34 24.33 -1.77
CA ILE A 181 16.84 23.67 -3.00
C ILE A 181 17.95 22.91 -3.74
N SER A 182 19.18 23.44 -3.80
CA SER A 182 20.30 22.77 -4.47
C SER A 182 20.64 21.43 -3.82
N VAL A 183 20.90 21.42 -2.51
CA VAL A 183 21.29 20.19 -1.80
C VAL A 183 20.14 19.19 -1.71
N ILE A 184 18.89 19.66 -1.62
CA ILE A 184 17.70 18.79 -1.67
C ILE A 184 17.65 18.05 -3.00
N LEU A 185 17.79 18.77 -4.12
CA LEU A 185 17.76 18.17 -5.45
C LEU A 185 18.95 17.23 -5.67
N GLU A 186 20.17 17.61 -5.27
CA GLU A 186 21.37 16.76 -5.35
C GLU A 186 21.18 15.46 -4.55
N THR A 187 20.63 15.56 -3.34
CA THR A 187 20.37 14.41 -2.47
C THR A 187 19.31 13.49 -3.06
N LEU A 188 18.13 14.03 -3.39
CA LEU A 188 16.99 13.23 -3.85
C LEU A 188 17.24 12.62 -5.23
N THR A 189 17.89 13.36 -6.12
CA THR A 189 18.20 12.86 -7.47
C THR A 189 19.52 12.09 -7.54
N ALA A 190 20.24 11.91 -6.42
CA ALA A 190 21.59 11.35 -6.41
C ALA A 190 22.48 11.99 -7.51
N ASN A 191 22.53 13.32 -7.53
CA ASN A 191 23.19 14.13 -8.56
C ASN A 191 22.69 13.84 -10.00
N GLY A 192 21.38 13.70 -10.17
CA GLY A 192 20.73 13.46 -11.47
C GLY A 192 20.68 12.00 -11.94
N ALA A 193 21.14 11.05 -11.12
CA ALA A 193 21.05 9.61 -11.42
C ALA A 193 19.64 9.02 -11.15
N THR A 194 18.91 9.59 -10.20
CA THR A 194 17.62 9.08 -9.68
C THR A 194 16.47 10.02 -10.02
N THR A 195 15.37 9.45 -10.51
CA THR A 195 14.14 10.18 -10.83
C THR A 195 13.30 10.41 -9.59
N ILE A 196 12.78 11.63 -9.44
CA ILE A 196 11.95 12.03 -8.30
C ILE A 196 10.64 12.66 -8.79
N MET A 197 9.71 12.87 -7.87
CA MET A 197 8.49 13.62 -8.12
C MET A 197 8.57 14.99 -7.44
N ALA A 198 8.26 16.04 -8.19
CA ALA A 198 7.88 17.36 -7.71
C ALA A 198 6.37 17.49 -7.77
N GLN A 199 5.75 18.08 -6.77
CA GLN A 199 4.30 18.22 -6.67
C GLN A 199 3.98 19.56 -6.02
N ARG A 200 2.99 20.31 -6.51
CA ARG A 200 2.56 21.55 -5.85
C ARG A 200 2.14 21.23 -4.40
N TYR A 201 2.60 22.02 -3.44
CA TYR A 201 2.20 21.89 -2.05
C TYR A 201 0.69 22.12 -1.90
N ILE A 202 0.03 21.29 -1.10
CA ILE A 202 -1.42 21.38 -0.82
C ILE A 202 -1.60 21.85 0.63
N PRO A 203 -2.03 23.10 0.87
CA PRO A 203 -2.20 23.64 2.21
C PRO A 203 -3.16 22.85 3.09
N ALA A 204 -4.16 22.19 2.50
CA ALA A 204 -5.15 21.35 3.20
C ALA A 204 -4.55 20.12 3.91
N ILE A 205 -3.24 19.86 3.80
CA ILE A 205 -2.55 18.85 4.62
C ILE A 205 -2.71 19.09 6.12
N VAL A 206 -2.97 20.34 6.54
CA VAL A 206 -3.29 20.67 7.94
C VAL A 206 -4.57 19.97 8.43
N ASP A 207 -5.50 19.67 7.53
CA ASP A 207 -6.75 18.94 7.83
C ASP A 207 -6.57 17.42 7.78
N GLY A 208 -5.38 16.97 7.36
CA GLY A 208 -4.96 15.58 7.31
C GLY A 208 -4.85 15.01 5.89
N ASP A 209 -3.93 14.06 5.76
CA ASP A 209 -3.79 13.20 4.59
C ASP A 209 -4.73 11.98 4.74
N LYS A 210 -5.81 11.95 3.99
CA LYS A 210 -6.87 10.95 4.08
C LYS A 210 -6.44 9.66 3.39
N ARG A 211 -6.40 8.57 4.16
CA ARG A 211 -6.31 7.19 3.66
C ARG A 211 -7.71 6.66 3.37
N ILE A 212 -8.07 6.49 2.10
CA ILE A 212 -9.30 5.84 1.66
C ILE A 212 -8.95 4.41 1.23
N LEU A 213 -9.58 3.41 1.84
CA LEU A 213 -9.37 2.02 1.45
C LEU A 213 -10.33 1.66 0.32
N MET A 214 -9.80 1.07 -0.75
CA MET A 214 -10.54 0.54 -1.89
C MET A 214 -10.52 -0.98 -1.83
N ILE A 215 -11.69 -1.59 -1.98
CA ILE A 215 -11.94 -3.02 -1.92
C ILE A 215 -12.60 -3.41 -3.23
N ASP A 216 -11.85 -4.09 -4.10
CA ASP A 216 -12.27 -4.50 -5.44
C ASP A 216 -12.84 -3.36 -6.31
N GLY A 217 -12.24 -2.17 -6.17
CA GLY A 217 -12.63 -0.95 -6.87
C GLY A 217 -13.72 -0.14 -6.16
N GLU A 218 -14.30 -0.62 -5.06
CA GLU A 218 -15.30 0.12 -4.28
C GLU A 218 -14.67 0.73 -3.01
N PRO A 219 -15.00 1.98 -2.63
CA PRO A 219 -14.44 2.59 -1.44
C PRO A 219 -15.08 2.06 -0.15
N ALA A 220 -14.27 1.88 0.89
CA ALA A 220 -14.74 1.72 2.26
C ALA A 220 -15.53 2.98 2.70
N PRO A 221 -16.56 2.85 3.55
CA PRO A 221 -17.48 3.96 3.85
C PRO A 221 -16.85 5.16 4.56
N TYR A 222 -15.68 4.97 5.17
CA TYR A 222 -14.92 5.99 5.89
C TYR A 222 -13.45 5.95 5.48
N ALA A 223 -12.82 7.12 5.52
CA ALA A 223 -11.37 7.30 5.41
C ALA A 223 -10.74 7.50 6.79
N LEU A 224 -9.43 7.34 6.89
CA LEU A 224 -8.66 7.83 8.03
C LEU A 224 -7.90 9.09 7.63
N ALA A 225 -8.30 10.25 8.15
CA ALA A 225 -7.52 11.48 8.04
C ALA A 225 -6.30 11.41 8.97
N ARG A 226 -5.10 11.50 8.42
CA ARG A 226 -3.84 11.42 9.16
C ARG A 226 -3.27 12.83 9.30
N ILE A 227 -3.46 13.43 10.46
CA ILE A 227 -3.16 14.84 10.74
C ILE A 227 -1.69 14.96 11.19
N PRO A 228 -0.88 15.83 10.55
CA PRO A 228 0.52 16.04 10.95
C PRO A 228 0.65 16.49 12.40
N ALA A 229 1.74 16.10 13.06
CA ALA A 229 2.10 16.67 14.36
C ALA A 229 2.48 18.15 14.23
N ALA A 230 2.40 18.92 15.32
CA ALA A 230 2.80 20.32 15.31
C ALA A 230 4.27 20.47 14.88
N GLY A 231 4.51 21.29 13.85
CA GLY A 231 5.85 21.48 13.26
C GLY A 231 6.27 20.43 12.23
N GLU A 232 5.44 19.42 11.96
CA GLU A 232 5.69 18.38 10.96
C GLU A 232 4.89 18.66 9.68
N THR A 233 5.47 18.33 8.52
CA THR A 233 4.82 18.52 7.21
C THR A 233 4.15 17.24 6.69
N ARG A 234 4.39 16.11 7.37
CA ARG A 234 3.94 14.77 6.99
C ARG A 234 2.75 14.33 7.84
N GLY A 235 1.68 13.89 7.19
CA GLY A 235 0.50 13.36 7.87
C GLY A 235 0.65 11.91 8.34
N ASN A 236 1.60 11.15 7.78
CA ASN A 236 1.69 9.70 7.99
C ASN A 236 1.74 9.31 9.49
N LEU A 237 0.99 8.27 9.87
CA LEU A 237 1.01 7.73 11.25
C LEU A 237 2.42 7.26 11.67
N ALA A 238 3.23 6.80 10.71
CA ALA A 238 4.62 6.41 10.93
C ALA A 238 5.53 7.60 11.32
N ALA A 239 5.15 8.83 10.93
CA ALA A 239 5.84 10.07 11.28
C ALA A 239 5.24 10.77 12.52
N GLY A 240 4.38 10.08 13.28
CA GLY A 240 3.77 10.62 14.50
C GLY A 240 2.44 11.36 14.30
N GLY A 241 1.85 11.29 13.11
CA GLY A 241 0.52 11.86 12.86
C GLY A 241 -0.60 11.20 13.68
N THR A 242 -1.69 11.93 13.90
CA THR A 242 -2.89 11.42 14.59
C THR A 242 -3.95 11.02 13.58
N GLY A 243 -4.56 9.84 13.75
CA GLY A 243 -5.61 9.33 12.88
C GLY A 243 -7.01 9.69 13.38
N GLU A 244 -7.83 10.27 12.50
CA GLU A 244 -9.24 10.55 12.75
C GLU A 244 -10.08 9.93 11.63
N ALA A 245 -11.00 9.04 11.98
CA ALA A 245 -11.89 8.42 10.99
C ALA A 245 -12.97 9.42 10.57
N ARG A 246 -13.18 9.58 9.26
CA ARG A 246 -14.12 10.56 8.68
C ARG A 246 -14.91 9.94 7.54
N ALA A 247 -16.16 10.38 7.38
CA ALA A 247 -16.96 10.02 6.22
C ALA A 247 -16.32 10.58 4.95
N LEU A 248 -16.47 9.87 3.83
CA LEU A 248 -15.99 10.36 2.53
C LEU A 248 -16.78 11.59 2.09
N SER A 249 -16.08 12.65 1.69
CA SER A 249 -16.69 13.80 1.03
C SER A 249 -17.20 13.43 -0.37
N GLU A 250 -17.95 14.34 -1.01
CA GLU A 250 -18.35 14.18 -2.41
C GLU A 250 -17.13 14.07 -3.33
N ARG A 251 -16.09 14.89 -3.07
CA ARG A 251 -14.84 14.84 -3.83
C ARG A 251 -14.08 13.54 -3.62
N ASP A 252 -14.07 13.01 -2.40
CA ASP A 252 -13.44 11.71 -2.10
C ASP A 252 -14.12 10.59 -2.90
N ARG A 253 -15.46 10.57 -2.90
CA ARG A 253 -16.24 9.58 -3.68
C ARG A 253 -15.97 9.72 -5.17
N TRP A 254 -15.95 10.94 -5.70
CA TRP A 254 -15.62 11.17 -7.10
C TRP A 254 -14.22 10.66 -7.46
N ILE A 255 -13.20 10.90 -6.63
CA ILE A 255 -11.85 10.32 -6.86
C ILE A 255 -11.91 8.78 -6.86
N CYS A 256 -12.67 8.20 -5.93
CA CYS A 256 -12.83 6.75 -5.85
C CYS A 256 -13.52 6.18 -7.10
N ASP A 257 -14.53 6.87 -7.64
CA ASP A 257 -15.25 6.48 -8.85
C ASP A 257 -14.37 6.56 -10.10
N GLU A 258 -13.48 7.55 -10.19
CA GLU A 258 -12.51 7.67 -11.29
C GLU A 258 -11.44 6.58 -11.24
N VAL A 259 -10.97 6.22 -10.03
CA VAL A 259 -9.86 5.27 -9.84
C VAL A 259 -10.33 3.81 -9.81
N GLY A 260 -11.49 3.55 -9.21
CA GLY A 260 -12.03 2.21 -8.92
C GLY A 260 -12.07 1.25 -10.13
N PRO A 261 -12.61 1.65 -11.31
CA PRO A 261 -12.64 0.80 -12.49
C PRO A 261 -11.25 0.33 -12.93
N ALA A 262 -10.25 1.20 -12.84
CA ALA A 262 -8.88 0.89 -13.21
C ALA A 262 -8.20 -0.08 -12.23
N LEU A 263 -8.56 -0.03 -10.94
CA LEU A 263 -8.10 -1.00 -9.93
C LEU A 263 -8.66 -2.39 -10.21
N ARG A 264 -9.98 -2.48 -10.44
CA ARG A 264 -10.68 -3.75 -10.71
C ARG A 264 -10.14 -4.43 -11.96
N ALA A 265 -9.95 -3.66 -13.04
CA ALA A 265 -9.41 -4.16 -14.31
C ALA A 265 -7.98 -4.69 -14.20
N ARG A 266 -7.22 -4.27 -13.19
CA ARG A 266 -5.83 -4.67 -12.92
C ARG A 266 -5.71 -5.69 -11.79
N GLY A 267 -6.81 -6.25 -11.27
CA GLY A 267 -6.73 -7.18 -10.14
C GLY A 267 -6.10 -6.56 -8.88
N LEU A 268 -6.20 -5.24 -8.71
CA LEU A 268 -5.80 -4.54 -7.51
C LEU A 268 -6.98 -4.54 -6.52
N VAL A 269 -7.11 -5.63 -5.78
CA VAL A 269 -8.27 -5.92 -4.91
C VAL A 269 -8.24 -5.13 -3.61
N PHE A 270 -7.07 -4.90 -3.01
CA PHE A 270 -6.96 -4.11 -1.78
C PHE A 270 -5.94 -2.99 -1.94
N VAL A 271 -6.42 -1.74 -1.97
CA VAL A 271 -5.64 -0.55 -2.31
C VAL A 271 -5.94 0.57 -1.31
N GLY A 272 -4.95 1.41 -1.00
CA GLY A 272 -5.12 2.62 -0.20
C GLY A 272 -4.87 3.88 -1.02
N LEU A 273 -5.88 4.71 -1.23
CA LEU A 273 -5.72 6.04 -1.84
C LEU A 273 -5.30 7.04 -0.77
N ASP A 274 -4.32 7.88 -1.09
CA ASP A 274 -3.92 9.01 -0.26
C ASP A 274 -4.44 10.29 -0.91
N VAL A 275 -5.28 11.02 -0.18
CA VAL A 275 -5.99 12.22 -0.65
C VAL A 275 -5.75 13.38 0.32
N ILE A 276 -5.20 14.48 -0.18
CA ILE A 276 -5.01 15.71 0.59
C ILE A 276 -5.92 16.79 0.01
N GLY A 277 -6.83 17.33 0.84
CA GLY A 277 -7.91 18.19 0.36
C GLY A 277 -8.73 17.49 -0.72
N ASP A 278 -8.67 18.02 -1.93
CA ASP A 278 -9.43 17.57 -3.11
C ASP A 278 -8.58 16.80 -4.13
N TYR A 279 -7.34 16.45 -3.76
CA TYR A 279 -6.35 15.90 -4.68
C TYR A 279 -5.86 14.53 -4.26
N LEU A 280 -5.87 13.59 -5.21
CA LEU A 280 -5.18 12.32 -5.12
C LEU A 280 -3.68 12.55 -5.19
N THR A 281 -2.93 12.01 -4.22
CA THR A 281 -1.47 12.17 -4.16
C THR A 281 -0.71 10.88 -4.39
N GLU A 282 -1.24 9.73 -3.94
CA GLU A 282 -0.62 8.40 -4.08
C GLU A 282 -1.69 7.30 -4.13
N ILE A 283 -1.40 6.17 -4.80
CA ILE A 283 -2.22 4.95 -4.84
C ILE A 283 -1.38 3.79 -4.28
N ASN A 284 -1.58 3.43 -3.01
CA ASN A 284 -0.82 2.39 -2.32
C ASN A 284 -1.37 1.00 -2.68
N VAL A 285 -0.62 0.24 -3.49
CA VAL A 285 -1.05 -1.08 -4.00
C VAL A 285 -0.34 -2.25 -3.32
N THR A 286 0.69 -1.98 -2.50
CA THR A 286 1.53 -3.01 -1.88
C THR A 286 0.92 -3.51 -0.56
N SER A 287 1.14 -2.76 0.53
CA SER A 287 0.69 -3.09 1.88
C SER A 287 -0.11 -1.93 2.51
N PRO A 288 -1.22 -1.47 1.90
CA PRO A 288 -2.02 -0.40 2.51
C PRO A 288 -2.52 -0.80 3.90
N THR A 289 -2.48 0.15 4.84
CA THR A 289 -2.89 -0.01 6.25
C THR A 289 -4.04 0.94 6.60
N CYS A 290 -4.39 1.04 7.88
CA CYS A 290 -5.48 1.83 8.50
C CYS A 290 -6.82 1.08 8.68
N ILE A 291 -6.87 -0.25 8.45
CA ILE A 291 -8.08 -1.04 8.73
C ILE A 291 -8.48 -0.90 10.21
N ARG A 292 -7.52 -1.12 11.11
CA ARG A 292 -7.77 -1.23 12.56
C ARG A 292 -8.33 0.05 13.16
N GLU A 293 -7.80 1.20 12.75
CA GLU A 293 -8.24 2.51 13.22
C GLU A 293 -9.67 2.82 12.75
N ILE A 294 -9.98 2.55 11.47
CA ILE A 294 -11.31 2.80 10.90
C ILE A 294 -12.35 1.85 11.52
N ASP A 295 -12.04 0.56 11.60
CA ASP A 295 -12.90 -0.46 12.24
C ASP A 295 -13.22 -0.08 13.68
N LYS A 296 -12.21 0.34 14.46
CA LYS A 296 -12.39 0.74 15.86
C LYS A 296 -13.28 1.97 16.00
N ALA A 297 -13.16 2.94 15.10
CA ALA A 297 -13.91 4.20 15.19
C ALA A 297 -15.40 4.03 14.84
N HIS A 298 -15.72 3.12 13.92
CA HIS A 298 -17.08 2.98 13.38
C HIS A 298 -17.73 1.61 13.58
N GLY A 299 -17.07 0.68 14.28
CA GLY A 299 -17.58 -0.67 14.49
C GLY A 299 -17.70 -1.47 13.19
N LEU A 300 -16.77 -1.27 12.27
CA LEU A 300 -16.75 -1.94 10.96
C LEU A 300 -15.90 -3.23 11.00
N ASP A 301 -16.02 -4.00 9.93
CA ASP A 301 -15.15 -5.14 9.65
C ASP A 301 -14.68 -5.07 8.18
N ILE A 302 -13.75 -4.14 7.92
CA ILE A 302 -13.15 -3.98 6.60
C ILE A 302 -12.37 -5.24 6.22
N GLY A 303 -11.75 -5.92 7.19
CA GLY A 303 -11.07 -7.19 6.95
C GLY A 303 -11.99 -8.24 6.34
N ALA A 304 -13.18 -8.42 6.91
CA ALA A 304 -14.20 -9.31 6.35
C ALA A 304 -14.69 -8.88 4.97
N SER A 305 -14.74 -7.58 4.68
CA SER A 305 -15.11 -7.07 3.37
C SER A 305 -14.06 -7.42 2.30
N VAL A 306 -12.77 -7.29 2.63
CA VAL A 306 -11.67 -7.71 1.74
C VAL A 306 -11.69 -9.21 1.50
N ILE A 307 -11.83 -10.02 2.55
CA ILE A 307 -11.88 -11.49 2.41
C ILE A 307 -13.10 -11.92 1.59
N ALA A 308 -14.26 -11.26 1.74
CA ALA A 308 -15.44 -11.54 0.90
C ALA A 308 -15.19 -11.24 -0.58
N ALA A 309 -14.48 -10.15 -0.90
CA ALA A 309 -14.11 -9.83 -2.29
C ALA A 309 -13.14 -10.86 -2.89
N ILE A 310 -12.22 -11.38 -2.07
CA ILE A 310 -11.31 -12.46 -2.48
C ILE A 310 -12.09 -13.76 -2.73
N ASP A 311 -13.00 -14.11 -1.82
CA ASP A 311 -13.85 -15.31 -1.95
C ASP A 311 -14.69 -15.28 -3.24
N ALA A 312 -15.29 -14.13 -3.55
CA ALA A 312 -16.02 -13.93 -4.80
C ALA A 312 -15.15 -14.13 -6.05
N ARG A 313 -13.86 -13.75 -5.99
CA ARG A 313 -12.89 -13.94 -7.09
C ARG A 313 -12.43 -15.38 -7.24
N LEU A 314 -12.47 -16.19 -6.18
CA LEU A 314 -12.19 -17.63 -6.26
C LEU A 314 -13.32 -18.41 -6.96
N GLY A 315 -14.51 -17.79 -7.13
CA GLY A 315 -15.58 -18.31 -7.98
C GLY A 315 -16.17 -19.65 -7.51
N ARG A 316 -16.20 -19.88 -6.20
CA ARG A 316 -16.72 -21.12 -5.57
C ARG A 316 -18.17 -20.98 -5.13
#